data_AF-A0A5B7EUU0-F1
#
_entry.id   AF-A0A5B7EUU0-F1
#
_cell.length_a   1.000
_cell.length_b   1.000
_cell.length_c   1.000
_cell.angle_alpha   90.00
_cell.angle_beta   90.00
_cell.angle_gamma   90.00
#
_symmetry.space_group_name_H-M   'P 1'
#
loop_
_entity.id
_entity.type
_entity.pdbx_description
1 polymer ?
#
loop_
_entity_poly.entity_id
_entity_poly.type
_entity_poly.pdbx_seq_one_letter_code
_entity_poly.pdbx_strand_id
1 'polypeptide(L)'
;MQPEVLYVFSNTNYSHDTMCGWMFGLDCVHTELDSWTVEIPGGKPEPNHPEPVQPTPSVKKILHLSDLHVDLLYDEGSAAVCDHPYCCRNAFGAKGHNIT
;
A
#
# COMPACT_ATOMS: atom_id res chain seq x y z
N MET A 1 -3.00 0.00 20.31
CA MET A 1 -3.70 -0.20 19.02
C MET A 1 -4.51 1.05 18.73
N GLN A 2 -4.55 1.49 17.49
CA GLN A 2 -5.31 2.68 17.09
C GLN A 2 -6.82 2.40 17.27
N PRO A 3 -7.66 3.38 17.65
CA PRO A 3 -9.08 3.16 17.92
C PRO A 3 -9.87 2.57 16.74
N GLU A 4 -9.39 2.78 15.52
CA GLU A 4 -9.93 2.23 14.28
C GLU A 4 -9.87 0.70 14.28
N VAL A 5 -8.79 0.12 14.82
CA VAL A 5 -8.63 -1.33 14.94
C VAL A 5 -9.69 -1.91 15.88
N LEU A 6 -9.93 -1.24 17.01
CA LEU A 6 -10.98 -1.64 17.96
C LEU A 6 -12.38 -1.48 17.37
N TYR A 7 -12.59 -0.44 16.56
CA TYR A 7 -13.86 -0.22 15.87
C TYR A 7 -14.16 -1.36 14.90
N VAL A 8 -13.20 -1.73 14.05
CA VAL A 8 -13.36 -2.86 13.12
C VAL A 8 -13.71 -4.12 13.90
N PHE A 9 -12.94 -4.46 14.95
CA PHE A 9 -13.19 -5.65 15.76
C PHE A 9 -14.59 -5.68 16.39
N SER A 10 -15.09 -4.52 16.83
CA SER A 10 -16.40 -4.41 17.46
C SER A 10 -17.57 -4.43 16.47
N ASN A 11 -17.31 -4.18 15.18
CA ASN A 11 -18.36 -3.99 14.17
C ASN A 11 -18.27 -4.97 12.98
N THR A 12 -17.28 -5.87 12.96
CA THR A 12 -17.18 -6.95 11.97
C THR A 12 -17.53 -8.30 12.58
N ASN A 13 -18.15 -9.18 11.80
CA ASN A 13 -18.48 -10.54 12.22
C ASN A 13 -17.34 -11.53 11.88
N TYR A 14 -16.14 -11.27 12.41
CA TYR A 14 -15.00 -12.19 12.26
C TYR A 14 -14.92 -13.14 13.44
N SER A 15 -14.54 -14.40 13.18
CA SER A 15 -14.32 -15.37 14.25
C SER A 15 -13.02 -15.05 15.00
N HIS A 16 -12.89 -15.60 16.21
CA HIS A 16 -11.68 -15.45 17.02
C HIS A 16 -10.45 -16.04 16.31
N ASP A 17 -10.63 -17.09 15.50
CA ASP A 17 -9.56 -17.72 14.72
C ASP A 17 -9.08 -16.81 13.58
N THR A 18 -10.02 -16.20 12.83
CA THR A 18 -9.71 -15.22 11.78
C THR A 18 -8.93 -14.03 12.35
N MET A 19 -9.41 -13.50 13.47
CA MET A 19 -8.76 -12.39 14.15
C MET A 19 -7.36 -12.75 14.66
N CYS A 20 -7.20 -13.94 15.25
CA CYS A 20 -5.91 -14.43 15.70
C CYS A 20 -4.92 -14.55 14.53
N GLY A 21 -5.36 -15.14 13.41
CA GLY A 21 -4.55 -15.28 12.19
C GLY A 21 -4.09 -13.93 11.64
N TRP A 22 -4.95 -12.91 11.61
CA TRP A 22 -4.62 -11.59 11.08
C TRP A 22 -3.65 -10.80 11.96
N MET A 23 -3.78 -10.91 13.29
CA MET A 23 -2.96 -10.11 14.21
C MET A 23 -1.57 -10.71 14.44
N PHE A 24 -1.47 -12.04 14.49
CA PHE A 24 -0.28 -12.70 15.00
C PHE A 24 0.38 -13.66 13.98
N GLY A 25 -0.33 -14.12 12.95
CA GLY A 25 0.26 -14.93 11.88
C GLY A 25 0.89 -16.28 12.32
N LEU A 26 0.48 -16.84 13.47
CA LEU A 26 0.99 -18.08 14.08
C LEU A 26 0.10 -19.30 13.78
N ASP A 27 0.06 -20.31 14.67
CA ASP A 27 -0.77 -21.55 14.64
C ASP A 27 -2.30 -21.34 14.52
N CYS A 28 -2.74 -20.10 14.29
CA CYS A 28 -4.12 -19.76 14.04
C CYS A 28 -4.42 -19.89 12.54
N VAL A 29 -5.45 -20.68 12.21
CA VAL A 29 -5.87 -20.87 10.83
C VAL A 29 -6.35 -19.54 10.26
N HIS A 30 -5.67 -19.04 9.23
CA HIS A 30 -6.17 -17.95 8.42
C HIS A 30 -7.30 -18.49 7.55
N THR A 31 -8.54 -18.16 7.88
CA THR A 31 -9.63 -18.31 6.90
C THR A 31 -9.46 -17.24 5.85
N GLU A 32 -9.30 -17.66 4.59
CA GLU A 32 -9.36 -16.74 3.46
C GLU A 32 -10.69 -15.96 3.51
N LEU A 33 -10.66 -14.70 3.09
CA LEU A 33 -11.87 -13.90 2.95
C LEU A 33 -12.84 -14.60 1.99
N ASP A 34 -14.13 -14.48 2.28
CA ASP A 34 -15.16 -15.06 1.42
C ASP A 34 -15.02 -14.58 -0.03
N SER A 35 -15.11 -15.52 -0.96
CA SER A 35 -15.12 -15.19 -2.38
C SER A 35 -16.36 -14.35 -2.70
N TRP A 36 -16.17 -13.27 -3.43
CA TRP A 36 -17.24 -12.42 -3.94
C TRP A 36 -17.13 -12.29 -5.46
N THR A 37 -18.27 -12.04 -6.09
CA THR A 37 -18.36 -11.87 -7.55
C THR A 37 -19.00 -10.52 -7.87
N VAL A 38 -18.64 -9.98 -9.04
CA VAL A 38 -19.27 -8.79 -9.61
C VAL A 38 -20.00 -9.21 -10.87
N GLU A 39 -21.29 -8.88 -10.93
CA GLU A 39 -22.05 -9.06 -12.16
C GLU A 39 -21.62 -8.03 -13.20
N ILE A 40 -21.06 -8.53 -14.31
CA ILE A 40 -20.73 -7.71 -15.46
C ILE A 40 -21.96 -7.69 -16.38
N PRO A 41 -22.54 -6.53 -16.70
CA PRO A 41 -23.65 -6.47 -17.63
C PRO A 41 -23.24 -7.06 -18.98
N GLY A 42 -24.17 -7.74 -19.64
CA GLY A 42 -23.95 -8.36 -20.95
C GLY A 42 -23.67 -7.34 -22.07
N GLY A 43 -23.46 -7.85 -23.28
CA GLY A 43 -23.16 -7.01 -24.45
C GLY A 43 -21.67 -6.70 -24.61
N LYS A 44 -20.80 -7.67 -24.28
CA LYS A 44 -19.36 -7.57 -24.53
C LYS A 44 -19.11 -7.24 -26.01
N PRO A 45 -18.52 -6.09 -26.35
CA PRO A 45 -18.22 -5.75 -27.73
C PRO A 45 -17.10 -6.64 -28.28
N GLU A 46 -17.00 -6.74 -29.60
CA GLU A 46 -15.85 -7.36 -30.26
C GLU A 46 -14.56 -6.65 -29.82
N PRO A 47 -13.47 -7.39 -29.54
CA PRO A 47 -12.19 -6.78 -29.16
C PRO A 47 -11.71 -5.77 -30.21
N ASN A 48 -11.50 -4.53 -29.80
CA ASN A 48 -10.83 -3.53 -30.62
C ASN A 48 -9.40 -3.36 -30.10
N HIS A 49 -8.43 -3.67 -30.96
CA HIS A 49 -7.01 -3.45 -30.70
C HIS A 49 -6.56 -2.23 -31.50
N PRO A 50 -6.65 -1.00 -30.93
CA PRO A 50 -6.23 0.19 -31.64
C PRO A 50 -4.73 0.11 -31.95
N GLU A 51 -4.37 0.37 -33.20
CA GLU A 51 -2.96 0.52 -33.58
C GLU A 51 -2.37 1.80 -32.97
N PRO A 52 -1.08 1.81 -32.60
CA PRO A 52 -0.41 3.01 -32.14
C PRO A 52 -0.49 4.11 -33.22
N VAL A 53 -1.15 5.23 -32.90
CA VAL A 53 -1.27 6.36 -33.82
C VAL A 53 0.00 7.22 -33.75
N GLN A 54 0.50 7.67 -34.90
CA GLN A 54 1.57 8.68 -34.97
C GLN A 54 1.15 9.94 -34.20
N PRO A 55 2.07 10.59 -33.44
CA PRO A 55 1.73 11.80 -32.69
C PRO A 55 1.21 12.90 -33.62
N THR A 56 -0.05 13.29 -33.46
CA THR A 56 -0.65 14.43 -34.17
C THR A 56 -0.60 15.70 -33.32
N PRO A 57 -0.77 16.90 -33.92
CA PRO A 57 -0.86 18.16 -33.15
C PRO A 57 -2.01 18.20 -32.14
N SER A 58 -2.99 17.29 -32.22
CA SER A 58 -4.14 17.19 -31.32
C SER A 58 -3.92 16.28 -30.11
N VAL A 59 -2.76 15.62 -30.00
CA VAL A 59 -2.42 14.77 -28.86
C VAL A 59 -2.39 15.59 -27.57
N LYS A 60 -3.06 15.09 -26.53
CA LYS A 60 -3.06 15.70 -25.20
C LYS A 60 -1.81 15.26 -24.42
N LYS A 61 -1.14 16.22 -23.80
CA LYS A 61 -0.10 15.94 -22.82
C LYS A 61 -0.75 15.83 -21.45
N ILE A 62 -0.54 14.71 -20.77
CA ILE A 62 -1.09 14.43 -19.44
C ILE A 62 0.07 14.27 -18.47
N LEU A 63 0.07 15.06 -17.40
CA LEU A 63 0.97 14.88 -16.26
C LEU A 63 0.30 13.92 -15.28
N HIS A 64 0.98 12.83 -14.92
CA HIS A 64 0.52 11.88 -13.92
C HIS A 64 1.61 11.71 -12.85
N LEU A 65 1.34 12.24 -11.66
CA LEU A 65 2.20 12.11 -10.49
C LEU A 65 1.47 11.28 -9.45
N SER A 66 2.17 10.34 -8.83
CA SER A 66 1.67 9.50 -7.74
C SER A 66 2.75 9.33 -6.68
N ASP A 67 2.36 8.95 -5.47
CA ASP A 67 3.28 8.50 -4.42
C ASP A 67 4.34 9.54 -4.02
N LEU A 68 3.95 10.82 -3.95
CA LEU A 68 4.88 11.90 -3.57
C LEU A 68 5.51 11.70 -2.18
N HIS A 69 4.81 11.04 -1.25
CA HIS A 69 5.27 10.66 0.09
C HIS A 69 6.20 11.69 0.76
N VAL A 70 5.73 12.94 0.87
CA VAL A 70 6.50 14.03 1.46
C VAL A 70 6.71 13.77 2.94
N ASP A 71 7.97 13.66 3.34
CA ASP A 71 8.38 13.47 4.72
C ASP A 71 8.76 14.81 5.36
N LEU A 72 7.84 15.36 6.16
CA LEU A 72 8.04 16.65 6.85
C LEU A 72 9.12 16.59 7.94
N LEU A 73 9.59 15.39 8.28
CA LEU A 73 10.65 15.18 9.26
C LEU A 73 11.96 14.73 8.62
N TYR A 74 12.03 14.70 7.28
CA TYR A 74 13.28 14.43 6.57
C TYR A 74 14.36 15.42 7.02
N ASP A 75 15.52 14.90 7.35
CA ASP A 75 16.67 15.72 7.73
C ASP A 75 17.94 15.27 7.02
N GLU A 76 18.58 16.22 6.37
CA GLU A 76 19.77 15.97 5.56
C GLU A 76 20.93 15.47 6.43
N GLY A 77 21.60 14.40 5.98
CA GLY A 77 22.75 13.85 6.69
C GLY A 77 22.41 12.96 7.89
N SER A 78 21.13 12.78 8.21
CA SER A 78 20.67 11.76 9.16
C SER A 78 20.92 10.33 8.64
N ALA A 79 20.78 9.32 9.51
CA ALA A 79 21.03 7.94 9.13
C ALA A 79 20.02 7.44 8.08
N ALA A 80 20.52 6.97 6.93
CA ALA A 80 19.71 6.32 5.90
C ALA A 80 19.41 4.84 6.21
N VAL A 81 20.20 4.23 7.10
CA VAL A 81 20.03 2.86 7.59
C VAL A 81 19.81 2.91 9.10
N CYS A 82 18.70 2.36 9.57
CA CYS A 82 18.28 2.41 10.96
C CYS A 82 17.32 1.23 11.25
N ASP A 83 17.11 0.89 12.53
CA ASP A 83 16.22 -0.21 12.95
C ASP A 83 14.74 0.20 13.05
N HIS A 84 14.32 1.15 12.22
CA HIS A 84 12.95 1.68 12.18
C HIS A 84 12.34 1.47 10.79
N PRO A 85 11.00 1.43 10.68
CA PRO A 85 10.32 1.24 9.39
C PRO A 85 10.57 2.36 8.37
N TYR A 86 11.04 3.52 8.82
CA TYR A 86 11.45 4.64 7.97
C TYR A 86 12.62 5.38 8.64
N CYS A 87 13.63 5.74 7.85
CA CYS A 87 14.86 6.41 8.30
C CYS A 87 14.93 7.84 7.73
N CYS A 88 16.13 8.41 7.61
CA CYS A 88 16.36 9.76 7.07
C CYS A 88 15.70 10.89 7.88
N ARG A 89 15.48 10.66 9.18
CA ARG A 89 14.98 11.65 10.14
C ARG A 89 15.92 11.69 11.35
N ASN A 90 16.12 12.87 11.94
CA ASN A 90 17.00 13.05 13.11
C ASN A 90 16.63 12.19 14.33
N ALA A 91 15.36 11.81 14.46
CA ALA A 91 14.87 11.02 15.59
C ALA A 91 15.41 9.58 15.63
N PHE A 92 15.94 9.04 14.52
CA PHE A 92 16.27 7.62 14.39
C PHE A 92 17.77 7.30 14.27
N GLY A 93 18.61 8.25 14.68
CA GLY A 93 20.05 8.07 14.85
C GLY A 93 20.88 9.02 14.00
N ALA A 94 21.94 9.55 14.61
CA ALA A 94 23.03 10.20 13.89
C ALA A 94 23.80 9.16 13.06
N LYS A 95 24.42 9.60 11.97
CA LYS A 95 25.27 8.80 11.07
C LYS A 95 26.03 7.69 11.80
N GLY A 96 26.09 6.50 11.21
CA GLY A 96 26.97 5.41 11.65
C GLY A 96 28.33 5.96 12.10
N HIS A 97 28.83 5.57 13.27
CA HIS A 97 29.54 4.31 13.38
C HIS A 97 30.23 3.98 12.05
N ASN A 98 31.51 4.36 11.98
CA ASN A 98 32.40 4.10 10.85
C ASN A 98 32.23 2.66 10.35
N ILE A 99 31.64 2.48 9.17
CA ILE A 99 31.84 1.24 8.41
C ILE A 99 33.16 1.43 7.68
N THR A 100 34.24 1.05 8.35
CA THR A 100 35.43 0.48 7.69
C THR A 100 35.11 -0.90 7.18
#